data_AF-A0A932SRR3-F1
#
_entry.id   AF-A0A932SRR3-F1
#
_cell.length_a   1.000
_cell.length_b   1.000
_cell.length_c   1.000
_cell.angle_alpha   90.00
_cell.angle_beta   90.00
_cell.angle_gamma   90.00
#
_symmetry.space_group_name_H-M   'P 1'
#
loop_
_entity.id
_entity.type
_entity.pdbx_description
1 polymer ?
#
loop_
_entity_poly.entity_id
_entity_poly.type
_entity_poly.pdbx_seq_one_letter_code
_entity_poly.pdbx_strand_id
1 'polypeptide(L)'
;MASSRADEVAEILWELKRAGKIATYTHIARRAGFSAGNGGRAMDSCLKVVRRDWPHLQWWRAVKDDGTVETGAEQETKLREAGFALEPHQSGKSAMLVSIEQHLMVWQEAAPAAVAPETGA
;
A
#
# COMPACT_ATOMS: atom_id res chain seq x y z
N MET A 1 -1.81 20.54 10.95
CA MET A 1 -0.57 20.07 10.32
C MET A 1 -0.70 18.59 10.10
N ALA A 2 -0.80 18.17 8.84
CA ALA A 2 -0.54 16.77 8.50
C ALA A 2 0.88 16.45 9.02
N SER A 3 1.02 15.33 9.71
CA SER A 3 2.33 14.77 9.99
C SER A 3 3.08 14.63 8.66
N SER A 4 4.37 14.96 8.59
CA SER A 4 5.17 14.80 7.36
C SER A 4 4.96 13.45 6.68
N ARG A 5 4.68 12.40 7.47
CA ARG A 5 4.37 11.05 6.96
C ARG A 5 3.07 10.96 6.16
N ALA A 6 2.04 11.73 6.54
CA ALA A 6 0.74 11.70 5.86
C ALA A 6 0.81 12.38 4.49
N ASP A 7 1.57 13.47 4.35
CA ASP A 7 1.87 14.08 3.05
C ASP A 7 2.62 13.10 2.14
N GLU A 8 3.69 12.47 2.64
CA GLU A 8 4.46 11.49 1.86
C GLU A 8 3.59 10.30 1.42
N VAL A 9 2.73 9.79 2.31
CA VAL A 9 1.79 8.71 1.97
C VAL A 9 0.73 9.17 0.96
N ALA A 10 0.26 10.42 1.06
CA ALA A 10 -0.68 10.99 0.11
C ALA A 10 -0.10 11.04 -1.31
N GLU A 11 1.16 11.47 -1.45
CA GLU A 11 1.86 11.47 -2.74
C GLU A 11 1.97 10.06 -3.34
N ILE A 12 2.33 9.07 -2.51
CA ILE A 12 2.40 7.66 -2.97
C ILE A 12 1.02 7.14 -3.39
N LEU A 13 -0.04 7.46 -2.64
CA LEU A 13 -1.40 7.08 -3.00
C LEU A 13 -1.86 7.77 -4.30
N TRP A 14 -1.42 8.99 -4.55
CA TRP A 14 -1.65 9.68 -5.81
C TRP A 14 -0.97 8.95 -6.98
N GLU A 15 0.28 8.51 -6.83
CA GLU A 15 0.96 7.68 -7.83
C GLU A 15 0.21 6.37 -8.10
N LEU A 16 -0.24 5.67 -7.04
CA LEU A 16 -1.03 4.45 -7.15
C LEU A 16 -2.34 4.64 -7.90
N LYS A 17 -3.06 5.72 -7.55
CA LYS A 17 -4.30 6.09 -8.24
C LYS A 17 -4.05 6.36 -9.71
N ARG A 18 -2.97 7.08 -10.05
CA ARG A 18 -2.60 7.40 -11.43
C ARG A 18 -2.21 6.16 -12.24
N ALA A 19 -1.51 5.21 -11.60
CA ALA A 19 -1.11 3.95 -12.21
C ALA A 19 -2.24 2.90 -12.26
N GLY A 20 -3.35 3.12 -11.55
CA GLY A 20 -4.41 2.12 -11.39
C GLY A 20 -3.98 0.91 -10.57
N LYS A 21 -2.89 1.01 -9.81
CA LYS A 21 -2.29 -0.08 -9.03
C LYS A 21 -2.59 0.05 -7.54
N ILE A 22 -2.21 -0.97 -6.76
CA ILE A 22 -2.28 -0.99 -5.29
C ILE A 22 -0.88 -1.23 -4.71
N ALA A 23 -0.69 -1.03 -3.41
CA ALA A 23 0.55 -1.41 -2.74
C ALA A 23 0.31 -1.85 -1.30
N THR A 24 1.26 -2.62 -0.77
CA THR A 24 1.20 -3.09 0.61
C THR A 24 1.65 -2.01 1.60
N TYR A 25 1.17 -2.11 2.85
CA TYR A 25 1.51 -1.18 3.93
C TYR A 25 3.01 -1.04 4.13
N THR A 26 3.76 -2.15 4.13
CA THR A 26 5.22 -2.09 4.29
C THR A 26 5.89 -1.34 3.14
N HIS A 27 5.48 -1.58 1.89
CA HIS A 27 6.04 -0.87 0.74
C HIS A 27 5.76 0.63 0.80
N ILE A 28 4.51 1.03 1.08
CA ILE A 28 4.13 2.44 1.16
C ILE A 28 4.90 3.13 2.30
N ALA A 29 4.93 2.52 3.49
CA ALA A 29 5.62 3.10 4.64
C ALA A 29 7.12 3.28 4.38
N ARG A 30 7.80 2.26 3.82
CA ARG A 30 9.22 2.32 3.48
C ARG A 30 9.51 3.47 2.52
N ARG A 31 8.68 3.63 1.49
CA ARG A 31 8.82 4.71 0.50
C ARG A 31 8.57 6.09 1.11
N ALA A 32 7.65 6.19 2.06
CA ALA A 32 7.41 7.40 2.85
C ALA A 32 8.46 7.64 3.97
N GLY A 33 9.53 6.84 4.03
CA GLY A 33 10.63 7.01 4.98
C GLY A 33 10.33 6.54 6.40
N PHE A 34 9.36 5.66 6.60
CA PHE A 34 9.06 5.09 7.93
C PHE A 34 8.70 3.60 7.89
N SER A 35 8.49 2.98 9.06
CA SER A 35 8.05 1.59 9.15
C SER A 35 6.54 1.51 9.36
N ALA A 36 5.87 0.57 8.68
CA ALA A 36 4.44 0.33 8.82
C ALA A 36 4.02 -0.03 10.26
N GLY A 37 4.98 -0.39 11.11
CA GLY A 37 4.78 -0.78 12.50
C GLY A 37 4.22 -2.20 12.62
N ASN A 38 4.14 -2.70 13.85
CA ASN A 38 3.64 -4.05 14.10
C ASN A 38 2.21 -4.23 13.56
N GLY A 39 2.02 -5.21 12.67
CA GLY A 39 0.74 -5.47 12.01
C GLY A 39 0.17 -4.29 11.20
N GLY A 40 1.03 -3.33 10.80
CA GLY A 40 0.60 -2.17 10.01
C GLY A 40 -0.01 -1.02 10.82
N ARG A 41 0.03 -1.06 12.16
CA ARG A 41 -0.67 -0.09 13.02
C ARG A 41 -0.24 1.37 12.81
N ALA A 42 1.03 1.62 12.46
CA ALA A 42 1.50 2.96 12.16
C ALA A 42 0.93 3.46 10.82
N MET A 43 0.88 2.57 9.81
CA MET A 43 0.26 2.86 8.52
C MET A 43 -1.23 3.13 8.65
N ASP A 44 -1.94 2.33 9.45
CA ASP A 44 -3.37 2.51 9.73
C ASP A 44 -3.67 3.89 10.34
N SER A 45 -2.85 4.31 11.29
CA SER A 45 -2.96 5.64 11.91
C SER A 45 -2.69 6.76 10.91
N CYS A 46 -1.74 6.56 10.00
CA CYS A 46 -1.42 7.51 8.93
C CYS A 46 -2.56 7.61 7.90
N LEU A 47 -3.11 6.47 7.46
CA LEU A 47 -4.23 6.39 6.53
C LEU A 47 -5.49 7.07 7.05
N LYS A 48 -5.74 7.07 8.36
CA LYS A 48 -6.84 7.85 8.97
C LYS A 48 -6.71 9.35 8.72
N VAL A 49 -5.49 9.88 8.80
CA VAL A 49 -5.20 11.29 8.47
C VAL A 49 -5.37 11.53 6.99
N VAL A 50 -4.81 10.65 6.15
CA VAL A 50 -4.92 10.80 4.69
C VAL A 50 -6.37 10.72 4.21
N ARG A 51 -7.17 9.82 4.78
CA ARG A 51 -8.60 9.71 4.47
C ARG A 51 -9.37 10.99 4.82
N ARG A 52 -8.99 11.66 5.92
CA ARG A 52 -9.62 12.91 6.36
C ARG A 52 -9.23 14.08 5.47
N ASP A 53 -7.94 14.23 5.18
CA ASP A 53 -7.39 15.41 4.53
C ASP A 53 -7.43 15.28 2.99
N TRP A 54 -7.32 14.06 2.46
CA TRP A 54 -7.37 13.76 1.02
C TRP A 54 -8.26 12.54 0.68
N PRO A 55 -9.59 12.62 0.93
CA PRO A 55 -10.51 11.51 0.69
C PRO A 55 -10.56 11.03 -0.78
N HIS A 56 -10.15 11.88 -1.72
CA HIS A 56 -10.14 11.62 -3.16
C HIS A 56 -8.92 10.79 -3.63
N LEU A 57 -7.91 10.57 -2.78
CA LEU A 57 -6.70 9.81 -3.12
C LEU A 57 -6.87 8.29 -3.07
N GLN A 58 -8.09 7.80 -2.85
CA GLN A 58 -8.40 6.37 -2.89
C GLN A 58 -7.53 5.56 -1.92
N TRP A 59 -7.55 5.96 -0.64
CA TRP A 59 -6.81 5.34 0.46
C TRP A 59 -6.95 3.81 0.52
N TRP A 60 -8.05 3.26 0.02
CA TRP A 60 -8.33 1.82 -0.10
C TRP A 60 -7.34 1.04 -0.99
N ARG A 61 -6.51 1.74 -1.78
CA ARG A 61 -5.40 1.14 -2.57
C ARG A 61 -4.22 0.70 -1.72
N ALA A 62 -4.13 1.16 -0.47
CA ALA A 62 -3.17 0.65 0.49
C ALA A 62 -3.77 -0.59 1.16
N VAL A 63 -3.12 -1.75 1.02
CA VAL A 63 -3.58 -3.02 1.59
C VAL A 63 -2.57 -3.57 2.58
N LYS A 64 -3.00 -4.44 3.51
CA LYS A 64 -2.06 -5.13 4.41
C LYS A 64 -1.10 -6.00 3.61
N ASP A 65 0.07 -6.27 4.18
CA ASP A 65 1.08 -7.12 3.55
C ASP A 65 0.60 -8.55 3.31
N ASP A 66 -0.32 -9.05 4.15
CA ASP A 66 -0.99 -10.35 3.94
C ASP A 66 -2.09 -10.32 2.85
N GLY A 67 -2.32 -9.16 2.22
CA GLY A 67 -3.35 -8.99 1.19
C GLY A 67 -4.79 -9.08 1.71
N THR A 68 -4.97 -9.07 3.03
CA THR A 68 -6.28 -9.18 3.68
C THR A 68 -6.92 -7.82 3.96
N VAL A 69 -8.24 -7.77 3.83
CA VAL A 69 -9.10 -6.65 4.19
C VAL A 69 -10.25 -7.15 5.06
N GLU A 70 -10.80 -6.30 5.93
CA GLU A 70 -11.95 -6.69 6.76
C GLU A 70 -13.21 -6.88 5.91
N THR A 71 -13.92 -7.99 6.14
CA THR A 71 -15.19 -8.27 5.45
C THR A 71 -16.27 -7.29 5.91
N GLY A 72 -16.97 -6.67 4.96
CA GLY A 72 -17.97 -5.63 5.19
C GLY A 72 -17.39 -4.23 5.39
N ALA A 73 -16.07 -4.05 5.31
CA ALA A 73 -15.45 -2.73 5.42
C ALA A 73 -15.60 -1.92 4.13
N GLU A 74 -15.57 -0.58 4.25
CA GLU A 74 -15.58 0.35 3.10
C GLU A 74 -14.49 0.01 2.08
N GLN A 75 -13.33 -0.47 2.57
CA GLN A 75 -12.21 -0.86 1.72
C GLN A 75 -12.55 -2.04 0.80
N GLU A 76 -13.22 -3.08 1.31
CA GLU A 76 -13.61 -4.25 0.52
C GLU A 76 -14.56 -3.83 -0.61
N THR A 77 -15.59 -3.04 -0.26
CA THR A 77 -16.58 -2.55 -1.24
C THR A 77 -15.89 -1.77 -2.36
N LYS A 78 -15.03 -0.81 -2.00
CA LYS A 78 -14.33 0.03 -2.99
C LYS A 78 -13.37 -0.76 -3.88
N LEU A 79 -12.71 -1.78 -3.34
CA LEU A 79 -11.86 -2.67 -4.12
C LEU A 79 -12.69 -3.50 -5.12
N ARG A 80 -13.84 -4.05 -4.70
CA ARG A 80 -14.74 -4.75 -5.62
C ARG A 80 -15.29 -3.82 -6.71
N GLU A 81 -15.73 -2.62 -6.35
CA GLU A 81 -16.22 -1.62 -7.30
C GLU A 81 -15.13 -1.19 -8.29
N ALA A 82 -13.87 -1.18 -7.87
CA ALA A 82 -12.72 -0.91 -8.73
C ALA A 82 -12.29 -2.11 -9.59
N GLY A 83 -12.95 -3.27 -9.46
CA GLY A 83 -12.69 -4.47 -10.27
C GLY A 83 -11.66 -5.43 -9.70
N PHE A 84 -11.24 -5.28 -8.44
CA PHE A 84 -10.36 -6.25 -7.77
C PHE A 84 -11.17 -7.46 -7.30
N ALA A 85 -10.68 -8.66 -7.60
CA ALA A 85 -11.28 -9.90 -7.11
C ALA A 85 -10.87 -10.13 -5.66
N LEU A 86 -11.86 -10.36 -4.78
CA LEU A 86 -11.63 -10.68 -3.37
C LEU A 86 -12.35 -11.98 -3.00
N GLU A 87 -11.61 -12.90 -2.40
CA GLU A 87 -12.12 -14.17 -1.89
C GLU A 87 -12.20 -14.16 -0.35
N PRO A 88 -13.16 -14.89 0.24
CA PRO A 88 -13.22 -15.02 1.70
C PRO A 88 -11.96 -15.72 2.23
N HIS A 89 -11.29 -15.08 3.19
CA HIS A 89 -10.14 -15.67 3.87
C HIS A 89 -10.60 -16.71 4.90
N GLN A 90 -9.76 -17.71 5.20
CA GLN A 90 -10.09 -18.85 6.07
C GLN A 90 -10.60 -18.46 7.47
N SER A 91 -10.25 -17.26 7.94
CA SER A 91 -10.70 -16.73 9.24
C SER A 91 -12.16 -16.24 9.25
N GLY A 92 -12.82 -16.14 8.09
CA GLY A 92 -14.23 -15.73 7.93
C GLY A 92 -14.52 -14.24 8.18
N LYS A 93 -13.62 -13.53 8.87
CA LYS A 93 -13.74 -12.09 9.18
C LYS A 93 -12.96 -11.18 8.23
N SER A 94 -12.29 -11.76 7.24
CA SER A 94 -11.45 -11.04 6.30
C SER A 94 -11.67 -11.58 4.89
N ALA A 95 -11.51 -10.74 3.90
CA ALA A 95 -11.38 -11.12 2.50
C ALA A 95 -9.92 -10.94 2.07
N MET A 96 -9.46 -11.74 1.12
CA MET A 96 -8.11 -11.69 0.56
C MET A 96 -8.19 -11.28 -0.91
N LEU A 97 -7.33 -10.35 -1.34
CA LEU A 97 -7.21 -10.04 -2.76
C LEU A 97 -6.64 -11.24 -3.53
N VAL A 98 -7.34 -11.65 -4.58
CA VAL A 98 -6.87 -12.67 -5.51
C VAL A 98 -5.77 -12.09 -6.37
N SER A 99 -4.65 -12.82 -6.51
CA SER A 99 -3.54 -12.43 -7.38
C SER A 99 -3.03 -11.01 -7.09
N ILE A 100 -2.95 -10.63 -5.80
CA ILE A 100 -2.47 -9.32 -5.35
C ILE A 100 -1.18 -8.88 -6.06
N GLU A 101 -0.25 -9.81 -6.27
CA GLU A 101 1.04 -9.58 -6.92
C GLU A 101 0.92 -8.97 -8.33
N GLN A 102 -0.14 -9.29 -9.09
CA GLN A 102 -0.39 -8.74 -10.43
C GLN A 102 -0.86 -7.27 -10.37
N HIS A 103 -1.42 -6.88 -9.23
CA HIS A 103 -1.98 -5.56 -8.98
C HIS A 103 -1.02 -4.63 -8.22
N LEU A 104 0.05 -5.18 -7.64
CA LEU A 104 1.05 -4.40 -6.95
C LEU A 104 1.76 -3.43 -7.91
N MET A 105 1.94 -2.21 -7.46
CA MET A 105 2.80 -1.24 -8.11
C MET A 105 4.25 -1.68 -7.92
N VAL A 106 4.92 -1.94 -9.05
CA VAL A 106 6.36 -2.15 -9.07
C VAL A 106 7.00 -0.80 -9.35
N TRP A 107 7.46 -0.13 -8.30
CA TRP A 107 8.41 0.95 -8.48
C TRP A 107 9.74 0.31 -8.83
N GLN A 108 10.37 0.74 -9.93
CA GLN A 108 11.78 0.43 -10.15
C GLN A 108 12.57 1.04 -8.99
N GLU A 109 12.86 0.23 -8.00
CA GLU A 109 13.93 0.52 -7.08
C GLU A 109 15.19 0.48 -7.94
N ALA A 110 15.85 1.62 -8.12
CA ALA A 110 17.14 1.66 -8.79
C ALA A 110 18.01 0.64 -8.04
N ALA A 111 18.34 -0.47 -8.71
CA ALA A 111 19.12 -1.53 -8.11
C ALA A 111 20.36 -0.89 -7.47
N PRO A 112 20.74 -1.28 -6.24
CA PRO A 112 21.98 -0.79 -5.66
C PRO A 112 23.07 -1.12 -6.68
N ALA A 113 23.73 -0.07 -7.19
CA ALA A 113 24.75 -0.20 -8.21
C ALA A 113 25.70 -1.31 -7.77
N ALA A 114 25.73 -2.40 -8.55
CA ALA A 114 26.66 -3.48 -8.32
C ALA A 114 28.06 -2.86 -8.31
N VAL A 115 28.68 -2.83 -7.14
CA VAL A 115 30.07 -2.44 -6.98
C VAL A 115 30.87 -3.36 -7.90
N ALA A 116 31.37 -2.79 -9.00
CA ALA A 116 32.24 -3.49 -9.91
C ALA A 116 33.46 -3.94 -9.12
N PRO A 117 33.88 -5.22 -9.19
CA PRO A 117 35.13 -5.63 -8.59
C PRO A 117 36.25 -4.92 -9.33
N GLU A 118 36.92 -4.00 -8.62
CA GLU A 118 38.21 -3.45 -8.98
C GLU A 118 39.19 -4.59 -9.25
N THR A 119 39.35 -4.94 -10.53
CA THR A 119 40.39 -5.86 -10.99
C THR A 119 41.62 -5.00 -11.26
N GLY A 120 42.69 -5.28 -10.52
CA GLY A 120 43.89 -4.45 -10.46
C GLY A 120 44.67 -4.31 -11.76
N ALA A 121 45.60 -3.36 -11.71
CA ALA A 121 46.85 -3.30 -12.46
C ALA A 121 47.85 -2.45 -11.66
#